data_AF-A0A7G3BXL4-F1
#
_entry.id   AF-A0A7G3BXL4-F1
#
_cell.length_a   1.000
_cell.length_b   1.000
_cell.length_c   1.000
_cell.angle_alpha   90.00
_cell.angle_beta   90.00
_cell.angle_gamma   90.00
#
_symmetry.space_group_name_H-M   'P 1'
#
loop_
_entity.id
_entity.type
_entity.pdbx_description
1 polymer ?
#
loop_
_entity_poly.entity_id
_entity_poly.type
_entity_poly.pdbx_seq_one_letter_code
_entity_poly.pdbx_strand_id
1 'polypeptide(L)'
;MNNKILLVFEGERTESLIANSLISSLIEQTSNLVEAVYKTHIYNLYTEVINDPFLDIFHLIKEKNPHLNHFERDEFSQIYLFFDYDGHVGGALDQKIEVLLEYFNEESEQGKLFISYPMVEAIRCIKDLDDLDLFLNATYKKSDFKQFKPFVHTYGLQKLQNYSNYSDEIKGKLISFHCKKANYLVNNNLNYPDEPIEQTEIFRSQQEKYIYVTDNITILGSFPLMLLDYFGSKKLFSLLNNSE
;
A
#
# COMPACT_ATOMS: atom_id res chain seq x y z
N MET A 1 -26.71 1.82 8.38
CA MET A 1 -25.99 1.11 7.30
C MET A 1 -24.53 1.24 7.62
N ASN A 2 -23.88 0.11 7.88
CA ASN A 2 -22.48 0.05 8.30
C ASN A 2 -21.62 0.30 7.06
N ASN A 3 -21.02 1.49 6.98
CA ASN A 3 -20.32 1.97 5.79
C ASN A 3 -18.89 2.43 6.13
N LYS A 4 -18.38 2.16 7.34
CA LYS A 4 -17.04 2.64 7.74
C LYS A 4 -15.95 1.75 7.17
N ILE A 5 -14.85 2.36 6.80
CA ILE A 5 -13.63 1.70 6.34
C ILE A 5 -12.53 1.98 7.36
N LEU A 6 -11.94 0.92 7.90
CA LEU A 6 -10.80 1.03 8.79
C LEU A 6 -9.51 0.95 7.97
N LEU A 7 -8.69 2.00 8.06
CA LEU A 7 -7.34 2.02 7.49
C LEU A 7 -6.33 1.80 8.62
N VAL A 8 -5.60 0.70 8.56
CA VAL A 8 -4.60 0.32 9.56
C VAL A 8 -3.21 0.55 8.98
N PHE A 9 -2.46 1.46 9.59
CA PHE A 9 -1.13 1.84 9.13
C PHE A 9 -0.03 1.25 10.03
N GLU A 10 1.11 0.89 9.42
CA GLU A 10 2.32 0.53 10.17
C GLU A 10 2.79 1.69 11.06
N GLY A 11 2.95 2.89 10.48
CA GLY A 11 3.37 4.13 11.15
C GLY A 11 2.29 5.19 11.31
N GLU A 12 2.54 6.18 12.19
CA GLU A 12 1.54 7.20 12.57
C GLU A 12 1.41 8.35 11.56
N ARG A 13 2.49 8.73 10.88
CA ARG A 13 2.57 10.05 10.23
C ARG A 13 2.50 10.00 8.72
N THR A 14 3.32 9.18 8.08
CA THR A 14 3.52 9.28 6.63
C THR A 14 2.33 8.72 5.87
N GLU A 15 1.81 7.59 6.33
CA GLU A 15 0.65 6.89 5.81
C GLU A 15 -0.62 7.75 5.94
N SER A 16 -0.85 8.36 7.11
CA SER A 16 -1.98 9.28 7.31
C SER A 16 -1.93 10.49 6.36
N LEU A 17 -0.73 11.06 6.13
CA LEU A 17 -0.58 12.16 5.15
C LEU A 17 -0.88 11.72 3.71
N ILE A 18 -0.50 10.49 3.34
CA ILE A 18 -0.77 9.93 2.01
C ILE A 18 -2.25 9.59 1.86
N ALA A 19 -2.86 8.98 2.88
CA ALA A 19 -4.29 8.67 2.92
C ALA A 19 -5.12 9.95 2.70
N ASN A 20 -4.81 10.98 3.48
CA ASN A 20 -5.48 12.28 3.35
C ASN A 20 -5.26 12.95 1.99
N SER A 21 -4.13 12.69 1.33
CA SER A 21 -3.82 13.28 0.03
C SER A 21 -4.47 12.53 -1.14
N LEU A 22 -4.35 11.19 -1.17
CA LEU A 22 -4.77 10.35 -2.29
C LEU A 22 -6.19 9.82 -2.14
N ILE A 23 -6.58 9.38 -0.94
CA ILE A 23 -7.86 8.70 -0.71
C ILE A 23 -8.98 9.72 -0.54
N SER A 24 -8.75 10.75 0.29
CA SER A 24 -9.81 11.69 0.69
C SER A 24 -10.41 12.50 -0.45
N SER A 25 -9.72 12.65 -1.58
CA SER A 25 -10.29 13.29 -2.78
C SER A 25 -11.10 12.36 -3.68
N LEU A 26 -10.95 11.04 -3.53
CA LEU A 26 -11.61 10.05 -4.39
C LEU A 26 -12.81 9.39 -3.70
N ILE A 27 -12.78 9.26 -2.37
CA ILE A 27 -13.89 8.70 -1.59
C ILE A 27 -14.83 9.83 -1.17
N GLU A 28 -16.03 9.84 -1.75
CA GLU A 28 -17.05 10.89 -1.55
C GLU A 28 -17.45 11.12 -0.07
N GLN A 29 -17.34 10.07 0.77
CA GLN A 29 -17.68 10.14 2.20
C GLN A 29 -16.47 9.84 3.07
N THR A 30 -15.52 10.78 3.11
CA THR A 30 -14.32 10.70 3.97
C THR A 30 -14.65 10.56 5.46
N SER A 31 -15.84 10.99 5.89
CA SER A 31 -16.35 10.78 7.25
C SER A 31 -16.49 9.31 7.65
N ASN A 32 -16.47 8.40 6.67
CA ASN A 32 -16.54 6.97 6.89
C ASN A 32 -15.16 6.33 7.02
N LEU A 33 -14.08 7.06 6.73
CA LEU A 33 -12.71 6.59 6.91
C LEU A 33 -12.30 6.77 8.37
N VAL A 34 -11.87 5.69 8.99
CA VAL A 34 -11.29 5.71 10.34
C VAL A 34 -9.86 5.22 10.23
N GLU A 35 -8.92 6.03 10.71
CA GLU A 35 -7.50 5.67 10.73
C GLU A 35 -7.12 5.04 12.07
N ALA A 36 -6.24 4.04 12.01
CA ALA A 36 -5.64 3.39 13.16
C ALA A 36 -4.19 3.04 12.87
N VAL A 37 -3.38 2.90 13.92
CA VAL A 37 -1.94 2.64 13.77
C VAL A 37 -1.55 1.38 14.54
N TYR A 38 -0.80 0.49 13.89
CA TYR A 38 -0.30 -0.74 14.48
C TYR A 38 1.00 -0.50 15.30
N LYS A 39 1.81 0.48 14.89
CA LYS A 39 3.04 0.99 15.57
C LYS A 39 4.21 0.02 15.61
N THR A 40 4.15 -1.10 14.90
CA THR A 40 5.24 -2.06 14.80
C THR A 40 5.31 -2.66 13.40
N HIS A 41 6.38 -3.36 13.08
CA HIS A 41 6.59 -3.91 11.73
C HIS A 41 5.69 -5.12 11.43
N ILE A 42 5.51 -5.40 10.15
CA ILE A 42 4.72 -6.52 9.61
C ILE A 42 5.02 -7.89 10.26
N TYR A 43 6.26 -8.17 10.67
CA TYR A 43 6.60 -9.47 11.29
C TYR A 43 6.06 -9.66 12.72
N ASN A 44 5.68 -8.58 13.41
CA ASN A 44 4.95 -8.70 14.67
C ASN A 44 3.51 -9.13 14.39
N LEU A 45 2.88 -8.58 13.34
CA LEU A 45 1.56 -9.01 12.90
C LEU A 45 1.55 -10.50 12.54
N TYR A 46 2.59 -10.98 11.86
CA TYR A 46 2.78 -12.42 11.62
C TYR A 46 2.77 -13.23 12.93
N THR A 47 3.47 -12.72 13.95
CA THR A 47 3.56 -13.41 15.26
C THR A 47 2.19 -13.48 15.95
N GLU A 48 1.37 -12.43 15.84
CA GLU A 48 -0.01 -12.46 16.35
C GLU A 48 -0.85 -13.53 15.61
N VAL A 49 -0.79 -13.54 14.27
CA VAL A 49 -1.57 -14.48 13.44
C VAL A 49 -1.21 -15.95 13.69
N ILE A 50 0.07 -16.30 13.83
CA ILE A 50 0.46 -17.70 14.08
C ILE A 50 0.11 -18.18 15.49
N ASN A 51 0.04 -17.26 16.46
CA ASN A 51 -0.26 -17.59 17.84
C ASN A 51 -1.77 -17.68 18.09
N ASP A 52 -2.57 -16.98 17.28
CA ASP A 52 -4.02 -17.03 17.33
C ASP A 52 -4.64 -17.20 15.93
N PRO A 53 -4.97 -18.44 15.52
CA PRO A 53 -5.65 -18.71 14.26
C PRO A 53 -7.05 -18.09 14.13
N PHE A 54 -7.63 -17.62 15.25
CA PHE A 54 -8.94 -16.97 15.30
C PHE A 54 -8.81 -15.47 15.59
N LEU A 55 -7.63 -14.89 15.35
CA LEU A 55 -7.34 -13.49 15.60
C LEU A 55 -8.41 -12.59 14.99
N ASP A 56 -9.09 -11.81 15.84
CA ASP A 56 -9.92 -10.70 15.41
C ASP A 56 -9.03 -9.47 15.23
N ILE A 57 -8.75 -9.13 13.98
CA ILE A 57 -7.89 -7.98 13.68
C ILE A 57 -8.44 -6.68 14.26
N PHE A 58 -9.77 -6.49 14.28
CA PHE A 58 -10.35 -5.25 14.77
C PHE A 58 -10.12 -5.12 16.26
N HIS A 59 -10.31 -6.21 17.01
CA HIS A 59 -10.05 -6.22 18.44
C HIS A 59 -8.58 -5.91 18.74
N LEU A 60 -7.65 -6.57 18.04
CA LEU A 60 -6.21 -6.32 18.15
C LEU A 60 -5.85 -4.85 17.88
N ILE A 61 -6.43 -4.25 16.84
CA ILE A 61 -6.20 -2.84 16.51
C ILE A 61 -6.86 -1.91 17.54
N LYS A 62 -8.07 -2.23 18.02
CA LYS A 62 -8.81 -1.47 19.06
C LYS A 62 -8.02 -1.38 20.36
N GLU A 63 -7.38 -2.47 20.80
CA GLU A 63 -6.51 -2.48 21.99
C GLU A 63 -5.34 -1.50 21.88
N LYS A 64 -4.76 -1.35 20.68
CA LYS A 64 -3.64 -0.45 20.42
C LYS A 64 -4.07 1.00 20.17
N ASN A 65 -5.36 1.24 19.94
CA ASN A 65 -5.90 2.52 19.48
C ASN A 65 -7.12 2.93 20.33
N PRO A 66 -6.92 3.61 21.48
CA PRO A 66 -8.00 3.93 22.42
C PRO A 66 -9.16 4.75 21.84
N HIS A 67 -8.93 5.50 20.77
CA HIS A 67 -10.00 6.22 20.08
C HIS A 67 -11.00 5.28 19.41
N LEU A 68 -10.66 4.00 19.18
CA LEU A 68 -11.57 3.00 18.65
C LEU A 68 -12.52 2.40 19.70
N ASN A 69 -12.37 2.73 20.99
CA ASN A 69 -13.14 2.11 22.08
C ASN A 69 -14.66 2.25 21.96
N HIS A 70 -15.11 3.29 21.25
CA HIS A 70 -16.54 3.57 21.04
C HIS A 70 -17.10 2.96 19.76
N PHE A 71 -16.27 2.25 18.99
CA PHE A 71 -16.72 1.54 17.80
C PHE A 71 -16.83 0.04 18.04
N GLU A 72 -17.79 -0.59 17.40
CA GLU A 72 -17.92 -2.05 17.32
C GLU A 72 -17.48 -2.58 15.95
N ARG A 73 -17.11 -3.88 15.90
CA ARG A 73 -16.57 -4.51 14.68
C ARG A 73 -17.55 -4.39 13.52
N ASP A 74 -18.83 -4.56 13.77
CA ASP A 74 -19.88 -4.59 12.74
C ASP A 74 -20.06 -3.23 12.06
N GLU A 75 -19.69 -2.12 12.69
CA GLU A 75 -19.74 -0.78 12.09
C GLU A 75 -18.80 -0.61 10.88
N PHE A 76 -17.77 -1.47 10.78
CA PHE A 76 -16.80 -1.48 9.69
C PHE A 76 -17.16 -2.50 8.64
N SER A 77 -17.41 -2.05 7.41
CA SER A 77 -17.63 -2.93 6.27
C SER A 77 -16.32 -3.46 5.69
N GLN A 78 -15.21 -2.73 5.87
CA GLN A 78 -13.92 -3.04 5.25
C GLN A 78 -12.77 -2.66 6.17
N ILE A 79 -11.72 -3.48 6.17
CA ILE A 79 -10.46 -3.24 6.88
C ILE A 79 -9.31 -3.38 5.86
N TYR A 80 -8.53 -2.32 5.70
CA TYR A 80 -7.33 -2.32 4.85
C TYR A 80 -6.09 -2.12 5.71
N LEU A 81 -5.10 -2.99 5.54
CA LEU A 81 -3.83 -2.93 6.26
C LEU A 81 -2.73 -2.47 5.32
N PHE A 82 -1.91 -1.51 5.75
CA PHE A 82 -0.79 -0.97 4.99
C PHE A 82 0.51 -1.18 5.74
N PHE A 83 1.41 -1.97 5.15
CA PHE A 83 2.69 -2.30 5.74
C PHE A 83 3.81 -2.20 4.71
N ASP A 84 5.03 -2.10 5.21
CA ASP A 84 6.24 -2.04 4.42
C ASP A 84 6.84 -3.44 4.24
N TYR A 85 7.43 -3.71 3.07
CA TYR A 85 8.31 -4.85 2.86
C TYR A 85 9.69 -4.54 3.49
N ASP A 86 9.73 -4.31 4.80
CA ASP A 86 10.98 -4.00 5.48
C ASP A 86 11.84 -5.27 5.68
N GLY A 87 12.74 -5.52 4.74
CA GLY A 87 13.69 -6.63 4.80
C GLY A 87 14.82 -6.47 5.83
N HIS A 88 14.91 -5.36 6.58
CA HIS A 88 16.03 -5.10 7.50
C HIS A 88 15.77 -5.54 8.94
N VAL A 89 14.51 -5.85 9.26
CA VAL A 89 14.11 -6.30 10.60
C VAL A 89 14.67 -7.70 10.85
N GLY A 90 15.24 -7.93 12.05
CA GLY A 90 15.71 -9.25 12.45
C GLY A 90 14.58 -10.28 12.39
N GLY A 91 14.76 -11.35 11.60
CA GLY A 91 13.72 -12.36 11.38
C GLY A 91 12.77 -12.06 10.22
N ALA A 92 13.09 -11.08 9.37
CA ALA A 92 12.47 -10.87 8.08
C ALA A 92 12.63 -12.11 7.20
N LEU A 93 11.51 -12.75 6.87
CA LEU A 93 11.46 -13.92 6.00
C LEU A 93 10.27 -13.76 5.06
N ASP A 94 10.54 -13.95 3.77
CA ASP A 94 9.52 -13.84 2.73
C ASP A 94 8.32 -14.77 2.96
N GLN A 95 8.56 -15.97 3.53
CA GLN A 95 7.50 -16.92 3.89
C GLN A 95 6.49 -16.33 4.89
N LYS A 96 6.92 -15.44 5.79
CA LYS A 96 6.01 -14.78 6.74
C LYS A 96 5.09 -13.81 6.03
N ILE A 97 5.60 -13.13 5.01
CA ILE A 97 4.83 -12.21 4.18
C ILE A 97 3.80 -13.00 3.37
N GLU A 98 4.18 -14.14 2.79
CA GLU A 98 3.25 -15.00 2.05
C GLU A 98 2.09 -15.47 2.94
N VAL A 99 2.38 -15.95 4.16
CA VAL A 99 1.34 -16.34 5.14
C VAL A 99 0.41 -15.16 5.46
N LEU A 100 0.96 -13.96 5.66
CA LEU A 100 0.16 -12.78 5.95
C LEU A 100 -0.71 -12.34 4.77
N LEU A 101 -0.20 -12.40 3.55
CA LEU A 101 -0.96 -12.09 2.35
C LEU A 101 -2.07 -13.10 2.08
N GLU A 102 -1.87 -14.37 2.45
CA GLU A 102 -2.91 -15.41 2.38
C GLU A 102 -3.98 -15.22 3.47
N TYR A 103 -3.58 -14.78 4.67
CA TYR A 103 -4.50 -14.56 5.79
C TYR A 103 -5.33 -13.27 5.62
N PHE A 104 -4.70 -12.19 5.18
CA PHE A 104 -5.31 -10.88 5.00
C PHE A 104 -5.60 -10.60 3.52
N ASN A 105 -6.52 -11.36 2.93
CA ASN A 105 -6.84 -11.31 1.49
C ASN A 105 -8.22 -10.72 1.18
N GLU A 106 -9.09 -10.52 2.18
CA GLU A 106 -10.47 -10.09 2.00
C GLU A 106 -10.79 -8.96 2.99
N GLU A 107 -11.10 -7.78 2.45
CA GLU A 107 -11.27 -6.58 3.27
C GLU A 107 -12.51 -6.65 4.18
N SER A 108 -13.53 -7.42 3.79
CA SER A 108 -14.78 -7.52 4.54
C SER A 108 -14.71 -8.50 5.73
N GLU A 109 -13.69 -9.36 5.75
CA GLU A 109 -13.46 -10.37 6.79
C GLU A 109 -12.37 -9.95 7.79
N GLN A 110 -11.18 -10.56 7.69
CA GLN A 110 -10.01 -10.26 8.53
C GLN A 110 -9.21 -9.06 8.02
N GLY A 111 -9.63 -8.47 6.91
CA GLY A 111 -8.98 -7.33 6.29
C GLY A 111 -8.05 -7.74 5.15
N LYS A 112 -7.72 -6.76 4.31
CA LYS A 112 -6.87 -6.96 3.13
C LYS A 112 -5.55 -6.22 3.28
N LEU A 113 -4.44 -6.95 3.13
CA LEU A 113 -3.08 -6.43 3.35
C LEU A 113 -2.47 -5.91 2.04
N PHE A 114 -2.08 -4.65 2.05
CA PHE A 114 -1.36 -3.98 0.97
C PHE A 114 0.07 -3.66 1.41
N ILE A 115 1.04 -4.01 0.55
CA ILE A 115 2.46 -3.88 0.87
C ILE A 115 3.11 -2.81 0.01
N SER A 116 3.85 -1.90 0.65
CA SER A 116 4.73 -0.96 -0.04
C SER A 116 6.11 -1.60 -0.24
N TYR A 117 6.69 -1.44 -1.42
CA TYR A 117 7.98 -2.02 -1.79
C TYR A 117 9.03 -0.95 -2.07
N PRO A 118 10.08 -0.84 -1.23
CA PRO A 118 10.25 -1.50 0.07
C PRO A 118 9.48 -0.86 1.23
N MET A 119 9.08 0.40 1.11
CA MET A 119 8.38 1.14 2.17
C MET A 119 7.48 2.23 1.59
N VAL A 120 6.63 2.84 2.43
CA VAL A 120 5.60 3.81 2.03
C VAL A 120 6.15 4.97 1.17
N GLU A 121 7.40 5.40 1.38
CA GLU A 121 8.05 6.41 0.52
C GLU A 121 8.14 6.03 -0.96
N ALA A 122 7.96 4.75 -1.32
CA ALA A 122 7.88 4.29 -2.70
C ALA A 122 6.86 5.08 -3.53
N ILE A 123 5.77 5.55 -2.90
CA ILE A 123 4.73 6.35 -3.56
C ILE A 123 5.30 7.55 -4.32
N ARG A 124 6.36 8.18 -3.78
CA ARG A 124 6.98 9.41 -4.28
C ARG A 124 8.38 9.18 -4.87
N CYS A 125 8.78 7.92 -5.04
CA CYS A 125 10.06 7.57 -5.67
C CYS A 125 9.99 7.71 -7.21
N ILE A 126 9.58 8.88 -7.67
CA ILE A 126 9.38 9.23 -9.06
C ILE A 126 10.25 10.45 -9.36
N LYS A 127 11.14 10.29 -10.34
CA LYS A 127 12.10 11.32 -10.74
C LYS A 127 11.55 12.25 -11.83
N ASP A 128 10.59 11.76 -12.61
CA ASP A 128 9.87 12.54 -13.61
C ASP A 128 8.42 12.01 -13.69
N LEU A 129 7.45 12.93 -13.67
CA LEU A 129 6.02 12.60 -13.73
C LEU A 129 5.53 12.38 -15.17
N ASP A 130 6.35 12.70 -16.16
CA ASP A 130 6.04 12.54 -17.58
C ASP A 130 6.83 11.38 -18.23
N ASP A 131 7.71 10.72 -17.47
CA ASP A 131 8.51 9.58 -17.91
C ASP A 131 8.13 8.30 -17.14
N LEU A 132 7.14 7.59 -17.66
CA LEU A 132 6.70 6.31 -17.10
C LEU A 132 7.80 5.25 -17.18
N ASP A 133 8.58 5.21 -18.26
CA ASP A 133 9.63 4.21 -18.47
C ASP A 133 10.73 4.33 -17.41
N LEU A 134 11.09 5.56 -17.03
CA LEU A 134 12.02 5.80 -15.92
C LEU A 134 11.50 5.22 -14.60
N PHE A 135 10.20 5.35 -14.32
CA PHE A 135 9.60 4.77 -13.12
C PHE A 135 9.47 3.25 -13.20
N LEU A 136 9.11 2.68 -14.36
CA LEU A 136 9.01 1.23 -14.58
C LEU A 136 10.34 0.52 -14.30
N ASN A 137 11.44 1.11 -14.76
CA ASN A 137 12.79 0.56 -14.57
C ASN A 137 13.39 0.87 -13.18
N ALA A 138 12.72 1.68 -12.36
CA ALA A 138 13.21 2.02 -11.03
C ALA A 138 13.13 0.81 -10.08
N THR A 139 14.31 0.35 -9.67
CA THR A 139 14.50 -0.73 -8.70
C THR A 139 15.37 -0.25 -7.56
N TYR A 140 15.36 -0.99 -6.44
CA TYR A 140 16.18 -0.67 -5.29
C TYR A 140 16.76 -1.92 -4.65
N LYS A 141 18.01 -1.85 -4.18
CA LYS A 141 18.74 -3.00 -3.67
C LYS A 141 18.28 -3.39 -2.28
N LYS A 142 18.07 -4.69 -2.04
CA LYS A 142 17.58 -5.23 -0.76
C LYS A 142 18.53 -4.96 0.40
N SER A 143 19.85 -5.03 0.17
CA SER A 143 20.86 -4.70 1.17
C SER A 143 20.80 -3.25 1.70
N ASP A 144 20.10 -2.37 0.98
CA ASP A 144 20.18 -0.93 1.20
C ASP A 144 18.86 -0.32 1.69
N PHE A 145 17.78 -1.06 1.98
CA PHE A 145 16.49 -0.41 2.34
C PHE A 145 16.58 0.53 3.54
N LYS A 146 17.52 0.36 4.48
CA LYS A 146 17.77 1.38 5.54
C LYS A 146 18.04 2.78 4.97
N GLN A 147 18.60 2.85 3.76
CA GLN A 147 18.91 4.09 3.04
C GLN A 147 17.82 4.49 2.04
N PHE A 148 16.73 3.72 1.90
CA PHE A 148 15.70 4.00 0.90
C PHE A 148 15.01 5.34 1.14
N LYS A 149 14.61 5.63 2.38
CA LYS A 149 13.96 6.91 2.71
C LYS A 149 14.86 8.13 2.41
N PRO A 150 16.14 8.17 2.84
CA PRO A 150 17.09 9.19 2.39
C PRO A 150 17.26 9.24 0.87
N PHE A 151 17.35 8.09 0.20
CA PHE A 151 17.46 8.00 -1.25
C PHE A 151 16.25 8.67 -1.93
N VAL A 152 15.02 8.33 -1.55
CA VAL A 152 13.79 8.92 -2.12
C VAL A 152 13.74 10.43 -1.92
N HIS A 153 14.26 10.94 -0.80
CA HIS A 153 14.34 12.38 -0.55
C HIS A 153 15.25 13.10 -1.58
N THR A 154 16.28 12.42 -2.07
CA THR A 154 17.22 12.99 -3.07
C THR A 154 16.85 12.66 -4.52
N TYR A 155 16.29 11.48 -4.77
CA TYR A 155 15.96 10.96 -6.09
C TYR A 155 14.59 11.45 -6.58
N GLY A 156 13.60 11.48 -5.70
CA GLY A 156 12.23 11.85 -6.03
C GLY A 156 12.07 13.35 -6.26
N LEU A 157 11.15 13.71 -7.16
CA LEU A 157 10.82 15.10 -7.46
C LEU A 157 10.52 15.91 -6.19
N GLN A 158 11.06 17.13 -6.12
CA GLN A 158 10.88 18.01 -4.96
C GLN A 158 9.39 18.27 -4.65
N LYS A 159 8.56 18.46 -5.70
CA LYS A 159 7.11 18.64 -5.55
C LYS A 159 6.39 17.44 -4.93
N LEU A 160 6.97 16.23 -5.02
CA LEU A 160 6.40 15.02 -4.42
C LEU A 160 6.81 14.84 -2.95
N GLN A 161 7.73 15.64 -2.42
CA GLN A 161 8.21 15.50 -1.04
C GLN A 161 7.17 15.97 -0.01
N ASN A 162 6.23 16.84 -0.41
CA ASN A 162 5.16 17.32 0.46
C ASN A 162 3.81 16.72 0.07
N TYR A 163 3.38 15.68 0.80
CA TYR A 163 2.14 14.94 0.55
C TYR A 163 0.89 15.81 0.50
N SER A 164 0.82 16.88 1.30
CA SER A 164 -0.37 17.75 1.38
C SER A 164 -0.60 18.63 0.14
N ASN A 165 0.36 18.68 -0.78
CA ASN A 165 0.36 19.62 -1.91
C ASN A 165 0.10 18.93 -3.27
N TYR A 166 -0.37 17.68 -3.27
CA TYR A 166 -0.65 16.99 -4.53
C TYR A 166 -1.91 17.58 -5.17
N SER A 167 -1.75 18.16 -6.36
CA SER A 167 -2.87 18.49 -7.23
C SER A 167 -3.54 17.21 -7.75
N ASP A 168 -4.77 17.29 -8.23
CA ASP A 168 -5.46 16.12 -8.77
C ASP A 168 -4.71 15.50 -9.97
N GLU A 169 -4.04 16.32 -10.79
CA GLU A 169 -3.11 15.84 -11.83
C GLU A 169 -1.98 14.99 -11.25
N ILE A 170 -1.33 15.45 -10.17
CA ILE A 170 -0.25 14.69 -9.50
C ILE A 170 -0.81 13.38 -8.96
N LYS A 171 -1.96 13.41 -8.26
CA LYS A 171 -2.59 12.20 -7.71
C LYS A 171 -2.90 11.19 -8.82
N GLY A 172 -3.47 11.65 -9.93
CA GLY A 172 -3.77 10.83 -11.10
C GLY A 172 -2.52 10.18 -11.68
N LYS A 173 -1.43 10.94 -11.84
CA LYS A 173 -0.14 10.41 -12.32
C LYS A 173 0.46 9.40 -11.35
N LEU A 174 0.46 9.67 -10.04
CA LEU A 174 0.94 8.72 -9.02
C LEU A 174 0.14 7.42 -9.09
N ILE A 175 -1.18 7.49 -9.07
CA ILE A 175 -2.04 6.30 -9.12
C ILE A 175 -1.81 5.53 -10.43
N SER A 176 -1.77 6.23 -11.56
CA SER A 176 -1.53 5.65 -12.89
C SER A 176 -0.19 4.93 -12.97
N PHE A 177 0.90 5.57 -12.51
CA PHE A 177 2.25 5.01 -12.57
C PHE A 177 2.37 3.73 -11.76
N HIS A 178 1.89 3.73 -10.52
CA HIS A 178 1.95 2.56 -9.64
C HIS A 178 1.04 1.41 -10.14
N CYS A 179 -0.16 1.70 -10.64
CA CYS A 179 -1.04 0.67 -11.21
C CYS A 179 -0.46 0.04 -12.49
N LYS A 180 0.05 0.87 -13.42
CA LYS A 180 0.69 0.37 -14.65
C LYS A 180 1.95 -0.43 -14.34
N LYS A 181 2.74 0.00 -13.36
CA LYS A 181 3.94 -0.74 -12.95
C LYS A 181 3.60 -2.08 -12.31
N ALA A 182 2.55 -2.16 -11.50
CA ALA A 182 2.06 -3.44 -10.98
C ALA A 182 1.58 -4.36 -12.11
N ASN A 183 0.85 -3.83 -13.10
CA ASN A 183 0.40 -4.60 -14.26
C ASN A 183 1.57 -5.09 -15.11
N TYR A 184 2.60 -4.25 -15.29
CA TYR A 184 3.82 -4.64 -15.98
C TYR A 184 4.59 -5.71 -15.21
N LEU A 185 4.71 -5.55 -13.89
CA LEU A 185 5.35 -6.51 -13.01
C LEU A 185 4.69 -7.89 -13.10
N VAL A 186 3.36 -7.98 -13.04
CA VAL A 186 2.65 -9.28 -13.01
C VAL A 186 2.42 -9.81 -14.42
N ASN A 187 1.79 -9.01 -15.28
CA ASN A 187 1.25 -9.42 -16.58
C ASN A 187 2.13 -9.05 -17.78
N ASN A 188 3.27 -8.38 -17.57
CA ASN A 188 4.11 -7.84 -18.64
C ASN A 188 3.34 -6.91 -19.59
N ASN A 189 2.36 -6.17 -19.04
CA ASN A 189 1.48 -5.26 -19.78
C ASN A 189 1.62 -3.82 -19.24
N LEU A 190 1.93 -2.88 -20.15
CA LEU A 190 2.16 -1.46 -19.84
C LEU A 190 0.88 -0.61 -19.78
N ASN A 191 -0.26 -1.19 -20.18
CA ASN A 191 -1.55 -0.53 -20.07
C ASN A 191 -2.05 -0.50 -18.63
N TYR A 192 -3.15 0.22 -18.41
CA TYR A 192 -3.90 0.07 -17.18
C TYR A 192 -4.28 -1.40 -16.97
N PRO A 193 -4.24 -1.89 -15.71
CA PRO A 193 -4.74 -3.22 -15.41
C PRO A 193 -6.23 -3.31 -15.74
N ASP A 194 -6.65 -4.42 -16.34
CA ASP A 194 -8.05 -4.66 -16.69
C ASP A 194 -8.89 -4.97 -15.44
N GLU A 195 -8.27 -5.61 -14.44
CA GLU A 195 -8.85 -5.97 -13.14
C GLU A 195 -7.87 -5.63 -11.99
N PRO A 196 -8.33 -5.52 -10.74
CA PRO A 196 -7.43 -5.44 -9.59
C PRO A 196 -6.40 -6.57 -9.57
N ILE A 197 -5.19 -6.27 -9.12
CA ILE A 197 -4.07 -7.21 -9.07
C ILE A 197 -3.89 -7.66 -7.63
N GLU A 198 -3.90 -8.97 -7.42
CA GLU A 198 -3.78 -9.55 -6.09
C GLU A 198 -2.39 -9.30 -5.49
N GLN A 199 -2.36 -8.99 -4.19
CA GLN A 199 -1.11 -8.66 -3.51
C GLN A 199 -0.16 -9.88 -3.45
N THR A 200 -0.70 -11.10 -3.44
CA THR A 200 0.06 -12.35 -3.56
C THR A 200 0.76 -12.48 -4.92
N GLU A 201 0.11 -12.07 -6.02
CA GLU A 201 0.69 -12.09 -7.37
C GLU A 201 1.80 -11.05 -7.53
N ILE A 202 1.60 -9.86 -6.96
CA ILE A 202 2.63 -8.81 -6.90
C ILE A 202 3.84 -9.33 -6.12
N PHE A 203 3.61 -9.93 -4.95
CA PHE A 203 4.68 -10.45 -4.11
C PHE A 203 5.49 -11.56 -4.80
N ARG A 204 4.82 -12.57 -5.37
CA ARG A 204 5.47 -13.64 -6.14
C ARG A 204 6.26 -13.09 -7.33
N SER A 205 5.69 -12.11 -8.04
CA SER A 205 6.39 -11.47 -9.17
C SER A 205 7.62 -10.67 -8.72
N GLN A 206 7.58 -9.99 -7.56
CA GLN A 206 8.75 -9.35 -6.97
C GLN A 206 9.86 -10.38 -6.71
N GLN A 207 9.49 -11.52 -6.15
CA GLN A 207 10.41 -12.61 -5.82
C GLN A 207 11.08 -13.18 -7.07
N GLU A 208 10.27 -13.64 -8.02
CA GLU A 208 10.72 -14.35 -9.22
C GLU A 208 11.50 -13.46 -10.18
N LYS A 209 11.07 -12.19 -10.36
CA LYS A 209 11.62 -11.31 -11.40
C LYS A 209 12.74 -10.41 -10.89
N TYR A 210 12.79 -10.11 -9.59
CA TYR A 210 13.76 -9.15 -9.04
C TYR A 210 14.59 -9.72 -7.88
N ILE A 211 13.95 -10.19 -6.80
CA ILE A 211 14.66 -10.55 -5.57
C ILE A 211 15.59 -11.74 -5.81
N TYR A 212 15.09 -12.83 -6.40
CA TYR A 212 15.88 -14.05 -6.63
C TYR A 212 16.89 -13.93 -7.77
N VAL A 213 16.71 -12.96 -8.67
CA VAL A 213 17.56 -12.78 -9.85
C VAL A 213 18.67 -11.77 -9.59
N THR A 214 18.36 -10.67 -8.90
CA THR A 214 19.23 -9.48 -8.81
C THR A 214 19.43 -8.95 -7.40
N ASP A 215 18.77 -9.52 -6.39
CA ASP A 215 18.73 -8.97 -5.01
C ASP A 215 18.21 -7.52 -4.95
N ASN A 216 17.42 -7.13 -5.96
CA ASN A 216 16.70 -5.87 -6.01
C ASN A 216 15.20 -6.11 -5.82
N ILE A 217 14.47 -5.02 -5.60
CA ILE A 217 13.02 -4.98 -5.63
C ILE A 217 12.54 -3.93 -6.60
N THR A 218 11.40 -4.18 -7.26
CA THR A 218 10.74 -3.12 -8.01
C THR A 218 9.99 -2.19 -7.06
N ILE A 219 10.05 -0.90 -7.31
CA ILE A 219 9.48 0.11 -6.40
C ILE A 219 7.97 0.25 -6.66
N LEU A 220 7.14 0.03 -5.63
CA LEU A 220 5.68 0.09 -5.71
C LEU A 220 5.08 0.64 -4.39
N GLY A 221 4.08 1.52 -4.50
CA GLY A 221 3.32 2.05 -3.38
C GLY A 221 1.98 1.32 -3.21
N SER A 222 1.63 1.00 -1.96
CA SER A 222 0.40 0.27 -1.59
C SER A 222 -0.90 1.05 -1.85
N PHE A 223 -0.91 2.36 -1.57
CA PHE A 223 -2.12 3.20 -1.65
C PHE A 223 -2.80 3.20 -3.04
N PRO A 224 -2.09 3.40 -4.17
CA PRO A 224 -2.66 3.24 -5.51
C PRO A 224 -3.30 1.87 -5.76
N LEU A 225 -2.68 0.81 -5.23
CA LEU A 225 -3.16 -0.56 -5.42
C LEU A 225 -4.43 -0.82 -4.61
N MET A 226 -4.52 -0.27 -3.39
CA MET A 226 -5.78 -0.30 -2.63
C MET A 226 -6.88 0.48 -3.34
N LEU A 227 -6.58 1.64 -3.93
CA LEU A 227 -7.58 2.39 -4.71
C LEU A 227 -8.06 1.60 -5.94
N LEU A 228 -7.16 0.87 -6.60
CA LEU A 228 -7.51 -0.01 -7.73
C LEU A 228 -8.45 -1.13 -7.28
N ASP A 229 -8.15 -1.75 -6.14
CA ASP A 229 -8.97 -2.79 -5.54
C ASP A 229 -10.36 -2.27 -5.14
N TYR A 230 -10.41 -1.18 -4.38
CA TYR A 230 -11.65 -0.59 -3.86
C TYR A 230 -12.60 -0.10 -4.96
N PHE A 231 -12.09 0.57 -6.00
CA PHE A 231 -12.93 1.11 -7.07
C PHE A 231 -13.14 0.13 -8.23
N GLY A 232 -12.22 -0.81 -8.43
CA GLY A 232 -12.06 -1.55 -9.68
C GLY A 232 -11.47 -0.67 -10.79
N SER A 233 -10.83 -1.31 -11.78
CA SER A 233 -10.09 -0.66 -12.87
C SER A 233 -10.92 0.37 -13.62
N LYS A 234 -12.11 -0.02 -14.08
CA LYS A 234 -12.98 0.85 -14.90
C LYS A 234 -13.34 2.14 -14.19
N LYS A 235 -13.78 2.05 -12.92
CA LYS A 235 -14.22 3.22 -12.16
C LYS A 235 -13.04 4.10 -11.79
N LEU A 236 -11.95 3.51 -11.26
CA LEU A 236 -10.76 4.28 -10.87
C LEU A 236 -10.23 5.12 -12.02
N PHE A 237 -9.95 4.50 -13.18
CA PHE A 237 -9.35 5.23 -14.30
C PHE A 237 -10.31 6.21 -14.96
N SER A 238 -11.63 6.01 -14.85
CA SER A 238 -12.61 7.05 -15.23
C SER A 238 -12.52 8.29 -14.35
N LEU A 239 -12.30 8.13 -13.03
CA LEU A 239 -12.14 9.25 -12.10
C LEU A 239 -10.85 10.02 -12.40
N LEU A 240 -9.76 9.32 -12.74
CA LEU A 240 -8.50 9.96 -13.07
C LEU A 240 -8.56 10.78 -14.38
N ASN A 241 -9.28 10.28 -15.39
CA ASN A 241 -9.38 10.95 -16.70
C ASN A 241 -10.39 12.11 -16.72
N ASN A 242 -11.36 12.15 -15.80
CA ASN A 242 -12.32 13.26 -15.69
C ASN A 242 -11.78 14.45 -14.86
N SER A 243 -10.53 14.39 -14.44
CA SER A 243 -9.85 15.43 -13.64
C SER A 243 -9.01 16.40 -14.51
N GLU A 244 -9.06 16.26 -15.84
CA GLU A 244 -8.49 17.19 -16.85
C GLU A 244 -9.55 18.20 -17.33
#